data_AF-A0A225V6J3-F1
#
_entry.id   AF-A0A225V6J3-F1
#
_cell.length_a   1.000
_cell.length_b   1.000
_cell.length_c   1.000
_cell.angle_alpha   90.00
_cell.angle_beta   90.00
_cell.angle_gamma   90.00
#
_symmetry.space_group_name_H-M   'P 1'
#
loop_
_entity.id
_entity.type
_entity.pdbx_description
1 polymer ?
#
loop_
_entity_poly.entity_id
_entity_poly.type
_entity_poly.pdbx_seq_one_letter_code
_entity_poly.pdbx_strand_id
1 'polypeptide(L)' 'MTYKEAREVWKSADNFVLSSDKVLYYTGVDENVPEMSLILVVPTTMIQEMLHNCHDSIEGGHHGVVRSYQRVKHDYY' A
#
# COMPACT_ATOMS: atom_id res chain seq x y z
N MET A 1 -3.87 15.03 19.20
CA MET A 1 -3.57 15.56 17.86
C MET A 1 -3.22 17.03 17.98
N THR A 2 -1.99 17.38 17.62
CA THR A 2 -1.49 18.75 17.61
C THR A 2 -1.73 19.40 16.24
N TYR A 3 -1.68 20.73 16.17
CA TYR A 3 -1.79 21.46 14.90
C TYR A 3 -0.72 21.03 13.88
N LYS A 4 0.49 20.72 14.36
CA LYS A 4 1.58 20.22 13.52
C LYS A 4 1.23 18.87 12.88
N GLU A 5 0.72 17.93 13.67
CA GLU A 5 0.30 16.60 13.18
C GLU A 5 -0.84 16.73 12.15
N ALA A 6 -1.85 17.54 12.44
CA ALA A 6 -2.96 17.75 11.50
C ALA A 6 -2.50 18.36 10.16
N ARG A 7 -1.55 19.31 10.21
CA ARG A 7 -0.99 19.93 9.00
C ARG A 7 -0.20 18.95 8.14
N GLU A 8 0.58 18.06 8.75
CA GLU A 8 1.33 17.05 8.00
C GLU A 8 0.38 15.99 7.38
N VAL A 9 -0.65 15.56 8.09
CA VAL A 9 -1.69 14.67 7.54
C VAL A 9 -2.40 15.33 6.36
N TRP A 10 -2.79 16.59 6.49
CA TRP A 10 -3.46 17.31 5.41
C TRP A 10 -2.60 17.41 4.15
N LYS A 11 -1.31 17.74 4.28
CA LYS A 11 -0.38 17.75 3.14
C LYS A 11 -0.26 16.38 2.44
N SER A 12 -0.36 15.30 3.21
CA SER A 12 -0.25 13.95 2.66
C SER A 12 -1.55 13.47 1.99
N ALA A 13 -2.70 14.02 2.39
CA ALA A 13 -4.02 13.60 1.91
C ALA A 13 -4.17 13.75 0.38
N ASP A 14 -3.48 14.72 -0.22
CA ASP A 14 -3.47 14.93 -1.68
C ASP A 14 -2.83 13.78 -2.46
N ASN A 15 -2.02 12.94 -1.78
CA ASN A 15 -1.43 11.74 -2.39
C ASN A 15 -2.38 10.54 -2.37
N PHE A 16 -3.64 10.71 -1.99
CA PHE A 16 -4.61 9.62 -1.93
C PHE A 16 -5.80 9.87 -2.85
N VAL A 17 -6.15 8.83 -3.61
CA VAL A 17 -7.28 8.86 -4.55
C VAL A 17 -8.27 7.77 -4.15
N LEU A 18 -9.52 8.18 -3.92
CA LEU A 18 -10.63 7.27 -3.68
C LEU A 18 -11.35 6.99 -4.99
N SER A 19 -11.34 5.73 -5.42
CA SER A 19 -12.09 5.29 -6.59
C SER A 19 -13.60 5.20 -6.29
N SER A 20 -14.41 5.14 -7.35
CA SER A 20 -15.87 5.04 -7.28
C SER A 20 -16.36 3.81 -6.51
N ASP A 21 -15.60 2.73 -6.54
CA ASP A 21 -15.81 1.45 -5.84
C ASP A 21 -15.33 1.44 -4.38
N LYS A 22 -14.96 2.62 -3.84
CA LYS A 22 -14.48 2.80 -2.45
C LYS A 22 -13.11 2.18 -2.16
N VAL A 23 -12.33 1.91 -3.19
CA VAL A 23 -10.93 1.50 -3.06
C VAL A 23 -10.03 2.73 -2.98
N LEU A 24 -9.14 2.76 -1.97
CA LEU A 24 -8.21 3.86 -1.74
C LEU A 24 -6.84 3.53 -2.33
N TYR A 25 -6.30 4.44 -3.12
CA TYR A 25 -4.97 4.33 -3.72
C TYR A 25 -4.06 5.44 -3.19
N TYR A 26 -2.80 5.10 -2.97
CA TYR A 26 -1.72 6.04 -2.75
C TYR A 26 -1.04 6.33 -4.09
N THR A 27 -1.00 7.60 -4.48
CA THR A 27 -0.28 8.11 -5.65
C THR A 27 1.14 8.46 -5.20
N GLY A 28 1.94 7.43 -4.96
CA GLY A 28 3.34 7.61 -4.62
C GLY A 28 4.10 8.14 -5.83
N VAL A 29 4.74 9.30 -5.67
CA VAL A 29 5.68 9.80 -6.68
C VAL A 29 6.97 9.00 -6.49
N ASP A 30 7.05 7.78 -7.03
CA ASP A 30 8.36 7.19 -7.24
C ASP A 30 9.03 7.98 -8.37
N GLU A 31 9.99 8.81 -8.00
CA GLU A 31 10.77 9.66 -8.89
C GLU A 31 11.52 8.88 -10.00
N ASN A 32 11.56 7.54 -9.94
CA ASN A 32 12.14 6.66 -10.96
C ASN A 32 11.11 5.98 -11.86
N VAL A 33 9.81 6.15 -11.62
CA VAL A 33 8.74 5.53 -12.40
C VAL A 33 7.95 6.64 -13.12
N PRO A 34 8.06 6.77 -14.45
CA PRO A 34 7.47 7.89 -15.20
C PRO A 34 5.93 7.90 -15.21
N GLU A 35 5.30 6.84 -14.74
CA GLU A 35 3.86 6.62 -14.76
C GLU A 35 3.33 6.74 -13.33
N MET A 36 2.21 7.46 -13.15
CA MET A 36 1.52 7.55 -11.86
C MET A 36 1.17 6.15 -11.38
N SER A 37 2.00 5.57 -10.50
CA SER A 37 1.76 4.28 -9.91
C SER A 37 0.71 4.41 -8.81
N LEU A 38 -0.46 3.81 -9.04
CA LEU A 38 -1.50 3.68 -8.04
C LEU A 38 -1.19 2.47 -7.15
N ILE A 39 -0.80 2.72 -5.91
CA ILE A 39 -0.51 1.68 -4.91
C ILE A 39 -1.75 1.47 -4.05
N LEU A 40 -2.19 0.23 -3.85
CA LEU A 40 -3.39 -0.06 -3.07
C LEU A 40 -3.14 0.18 -1.58
N VAL A 41 -3.97 0.99 -0.92
CA VAL A 41 -3.89 1.19 0.53
C VAL A 41 -4.58 0.06 1.26
N VAL A 42 -3.88 -0.59 2.19
CA VAL A 42 -4.44 -1.69 2.97
C VAL A 42 -4.93 -1.19 4.33
N PRO A 43 -6.22 -1.34 4.66
CA PRO A 43 -6.71 -1.06 6.00
C PRO A 43 -5.96 -1.88 7.05
N THR A 44 -5.67 -1.30 8.20
CA THR A 44 -4.94 -1.98 9.28
C THR A 44 -5.62 -3.28 9.75
N THR A 45 -6.94 -3.35 9.62
CA THR A 45 -7.77 -4.53 9.92
C THR A 45 -7.55 -5.69 8.94
N MET A 46 -7.02 -5.44 7.73
CA MET A 46 -6.82 -6.45 6.68
C MET A 46 -5.36 -6.87 6.50
N ILE A 47 -4.42 -6.26 7.24
CA ILE A 47 -2.97 -6.55 7.11
C ILE A 47 -2.68 -8.04 7.27
N GLN A 48 -3.26 -8.71 8.27
CA GLN A 48 -2.97 -10.13 8.53
C GLN A 48 -3.42 -11.03 7.39
N GLU A 49 -4.59 -10.78 6.82
CA GLU A 49 -5.14 -11.53 5.70
C GLU A 49 -4.28 -11.34 4.43
N MET A 50 -3.88 -10.10 4.14
CA MET A 50 -3.00 -9.79 3.01
C MET A 50 -1.62 -10.45 3.15
N LEU A 51 -1.03 -10.41 4.34
CA LEU A 51 0.26 -11.06 4.61
C LEU A 51 0.16 -12.58 4.44
N HIS A 52 -0.90 -13.20 4.96
CA HIS A 52 -1.16 -14.62 4.80
C HIS A 52 -1.30 -15.00 3.32
N ASN A 53 -2.11 -14.26 2.55
CA ASN A 53 -2.29 -14.51 1.12
C ASN A 53 -0.99 -14.34 0.31
N CYS A 54 -0.12 -13.39 0.70
CA CYS A 54 1.19 -13.21 0.07
C CYS A 54 2.19 -14.31 0.41
N HIS A 55 2.01 -14.98 1.56
CA HIS A 55 2.87 -16.08 2.01
C HIS A 55 2.40 -17.44 1.46
N ASP A 56 1.08 -17.66 1.37
CA ASP A 56 0.47 -18.96 1.04
C ASP A 56 0.07 -19.10 -0.45
N SER A 57 0.42 -18.12 -1.29
CA SER A 57 0.11 -18.14 -2.73
C SER A 57 0.67 -19.39 -3.41
N ILE A 58 -0.24 -20.23 -3.90
CA ILE A 58 0.01 -21.57 -4.49
C ILE A 58 0.85 -21.52 -5.78
N GLU A 59 0.91 -20.36 -6.46
CA GLU A 59 1.60 -20.19 -7.76
C GLU A 59 3.13 -20.26 -7.69
N GLY A 60 3.70 -20.35 -6.49
CA GLY A 60 5.08 -20.76 -6.32
C GLY A 60 5.33 -20.99 -4.85
N GLY A 61 5.92 -22.13 -4.49
CA GLY A 61 6.07 -22.75 -3.15
C GLY A 61 6.33 -21.86 -1.92
N HIS A 62 6.65 -22.46 -0.77
CA HIS A 62 6.99 -21.72 0.46
C HIS A 62 8.17 -20.74 0.24
N HIS A 63 7.89 -19.57 -0.30
CA HIS A 63 8.84 -18.51 -0.54
C HIS A 63 8.84 -17.67 0.73
N GLY A 64 9.85 -17.88 1.56
CA GLY A 64 9.92 -17.26 2.88
C GLY A 64 9.82 -15.73 2.88
N VAL A 65 9.86 -15.17 4.09
CA VAL A 65 9.57 -13.76 4.45
C VAL A 65 10.11 -12.70 3.49
N VAL A 66 11.29 -12.89 2.88
CA VAL A 66 11.92 -11.89 1.99
C VAL A 66 11.10 -11.62 0.72
N ARG A 67 10.57 -12.66 0.06
CA ARG A 67 9.77 -12.45 -1.16
C ARG A 67 8.39 -11.90 -0.83
N SER A 68 7.77 -12.37 0.26
CA SER A 68 6.50 -11.81 0.74
C SER A 68 6.65 -10.32 1.06
N TYR A 69 7.75 -9.92 1.71
CA TYR A 69 8.05 -8.52 1.98
C TYR A 69 8.21 -7.69 0.70
N GLN A 70 8.97 -8.19 -0.29
CA GLN A 70 9.17 -7.48 -1.55
C GLN A 70 7.85 -7.28 -2.32
N ARG A 71 6.98 -8.30 -2.34
CA ARG A 71 5.66 -8.21 -2.96
C ARG A 71 4.77 -7.18 -2.27
N VAL A 72 4.72 -7.23 -0.93
CA VAL A 72 3.92 -6.28 -0.15
C VAL A 72 4.40 -4.84 -0.36
N LYS A 73 5.71 -4.62 -0.35
CA LYS A 73 6.31 -3.29 -0.57
C LYS A 73 6.00 -2.71 -1.95
N HIS A 74 5.87 -3.56 -2.96
CA HIS A 74 5.62 -3.13 -4.34
C HIS A 74 4.12 -2.88 -4.57
N ASP A 75 3.26 -3.74 -4.04
CA ASP A 75 1.84 -3.75 -4.40
C ASP A 75 0.94 -2.96 -3.44
N TYR A 76 1.39 -2.73 -2.19
CA TYR A 76 0.57 -2.16 -1.12
C TYR A 76 1.23 -0.98 -0.40
N TYR A 77 0.39 -0.06 0.09
CA TYR A 77 0.72 1.06 0.98
C TYR A 77 0.12 0.82 2.38
#